data_AF-A0A258VMX3-F1
#
_entry.id   AF-A0A258VMX3-F1
#
_cell.length_a   1.000
_cell.length_b   1.000
_cell.length_c   1.000
_cell.angle_alpha   90.00
_cell.angle_beta   90.00
_cell.angle_gamma   90.00
#
_symmetry.space_group_name_H-M   'P 1'
#
loop_
_entity.id
_entity.type
_entity.pdbx_description
1 polymer ?
#
loop_
_entity_poly.entity_id
_entity_poly.type
_entity_poly.pdbx_seq_one_letter_code
_entity_poly.pdbx_strand_id
1 'polypeptide(L)' 'HGGFSMGLKGTTLISELRETSGLDEGFFDSQMATLIQNYSLNPETLELDQLREVLADYLQTLILEEEAQAEAKYA' A
#
# COMPACT_ATOMS: atom_id res chain seq x y z
N HIS A 1 -15.51 -21.59 20.54
CA HIS A 1 -16.04 -20.58 19.61
C HIS A 1 -14.91 -20.28 18.64
N GLY A 2 -14.80 -20.94 17.47
CA GLY A 2 -15.76 -20.83 16.36
C GLY A 2 -15.25 -19.68 15.48
N GLY A 3 -14.52 -20.02 14.41
CA GLY A 3 -13.64 -19.10 13.68
C GLY A 3 -14.33 -17.97 12.92
N PHE A 4 -13.63 -16.84 12.84
CA PHE A 4 -13.85 -15.79 11.86
C PHE A 4 -12.66 -15.79 10.88
N SER A 5 -12.68 -16.70 9.90
CA SER A 5 -12.06 -16.41 8.61
C SER A 5 -13.10 -15.64 7.79
N MET A 6 -13.38 -14.40 8.18
CA MET A 6 -14.11 -13.46 7.35
C MET A 6 -13.03 -12.69 6.60
N GLY A 7 -12.85 -12.98 5.31
CA GLY A 7 -11.91 -12.24 4.48
C GLY A 7 -12.15 -10.74 4.68
N LEU A 8 -11.18 -10.06 5.28
CA LEU A 8 -11.24 -8.61 5.46
C LEU A 8 -11.38 -8.03 4.05
N LYS A 9 -12.52 -7.38 3.78
CA LYS A 9 -12.76 -6.75 2.48
C LYS A 9 -11.68 -5.69 2.26
N GLY A 10 -11.21 -5.54 1.02
CA GLY A 10 -10.13 -4.60 0.68
C GLY A 10 -10.34 -3.18 1.21
N THR A 11 -11.57 -2.70 1.23
CA THR A 11 -11.92 -1.39 1.83
C THR A 11 -11.67 -1.32 3.34
N THR A 12 -11.91 -2.41 4.07
CA THR A 12 -11.58 -2.52 5.50
C THR A 12 -10.08 -2.53 5.71
N LEU A 13 -9.33 -3.30 4.91
CA LEU A 13 -7.88 -3.35 4.97
C LEU A 13 -7.25 -1.98 4.72
N ILE A 14 -7.70 -1.27 3.69
CA ILE A 14 -7.22 0.07 3.37
C ILE A 14 -7.53 1.06 4.50
N SER A 15 -8.73 0.97 5.09
CA SER A 15 -9.13 1.82 6.22
C SER A 15 -8.26 1.57 7.45
N GLU A 16 -8.04 0.31 7.82
CA GLU A 16 -7.16 -0.05 8.94
C GLU A 16 -5.71 0.39 8.71
N LEU A 17 -5.21 0.25 7.47
CA LEU A 17 -3.88 0.72 7.11
C LEU A 17 -3.77 2.23 7.26
N ARG A 18 -4.79 2.98 6.81
CA ARG A 18 -4.84 4.45 6.95
C ARG A 18 -4.77 4.86 8.41
N GLU A 19 -5.61 4.27 9.26
CA GLU A 19 -5.68 4.59 10.70
C GLU A 19 -4.38 4.25 11.45
N THR A 20 -3.67 3.21 11.02
CA THR A 20 -2.44 2.75 11.70
C THR A 20 -1.16 3.32 11.12
N SER A 21 -1.19 3.85 9.90
CA SER A 21 0.00 4.36 9.19
C SER A 21 0.62 5.60 9.85
N GLY A 22 -0.17 6.38 10.59
CA GLY A 22 0.25 7.68 11.12
C GLY A 22 0.54 8.73 10.04
N LEU A 23 0.15 8.47 8.79
CA LEU A 23 0.30 9.39 7.66
C LEU A 23 -0.86 10.39 7.62
N ASP A 24 -0.63 11.54 7.00
CA ASP A 24 -1.70 12.47 6.65
C ASP A 24 -2.74 11.77 5.76
N GLU A 25 -4.02 11.95 6.06
CA GLU A 25 -5.11 11.26 5.36
C GLU A 25 -5.13 11.60 3.87
N GLY A 26 -4.92 12.88 3.52
CA GLY A 26 -4.91 13.33 2.13
C GLY A 26 -3.73 12.76 1.34
N PHE A 27 -2.55 12.71 1.98
CA PHE A 27 -1.38 12.07 1.41
C PHE A 27 -1.60 10.57 1.22
N PHE A 28 -2.10 9.88 2.25
CA PHE A 28 -2.38 8.45 2.19
C PHE A 28 -3.38 8.12 1.07
N ASP A 29 -4.52 8.82 1.03
CA ASP A 29 -5.58 8.54 0.06
C ASP A 29 -5.08 8.79 -1.37
N SER A 30 -4.24 9.81 -1.58
CA SER A 30 -3.59 10.07 -2.87
C SER A 30 -2.67 8.90 -3.28
N GLN A 31 -1.75 8.48 -2.40
CA GLN A 31 -0.80 7.41 -2.72
C GLN A 31 -1.51 6.08 -2.92
N MET A 32 -2.50 5.76 -2.08
CA MET A 32 -3.27 4.53 -2.19
C MET A 32 -4.11 4.51 -3.46
N ALA A 33 -4.71 5.63 -3.87
CA ALA A 33 -5.43 5.74 -5.14
C ALA A 33 -4.49 5.48 -6.33
N THR A 34 -3.27 6.03 -6.30
CA THR A 34 -2.25 5.76 -7.33
C THR A 34 -1.87 4.28 -7.38
N LEU A 35 -1.67 3.63 -6.23
CA LEU A 35 -1.38 2.20 -6.17
C LEU A 35 -2.53 1.36 -6.74
N ILE A 36 -3.76 1.65 -6.34
CA ILE A 36 -4.94 0.94 -6.84
C ILE A 36 -5.05 1.06 -8.37
N GLN A 37 -4.78 2.25 -8.92
CA GLN A 37 -4.80 2.49 -10.36
C GLN A 37 -3.64 1.79 -11.08
N ASN A 38 -2.40 1.95 -10.61
CA ASN A 38 -1.21 1.39 -11.24
C ASN A 38 -1.25 -0.14 -11.32
N TYR A 39 -1.78 -0.79 -10.27
CA TYR A 39 -1.86 -2.24 -10.20
C TYR A 39 -3.25 -2.78 -10.61
N SER A 40 -4.13 -1.92 -11.13
CA SER A 40 -5.50 -2.28 -11.58
C SER A 40 -6.29 -3.07 -10.53
N LEU A 41 -6.14 -2.70 -9.26
CA LEU A 41 -6.78 -3.37 -8.14
C LEU A 41 -8.23 -2.90 -8.00
N ASN A 42 -9.11 -3.80 -7.56
CA ASN A 42 -10.47 -3.42 -7.18
C ASN A 42 -10.56 -3.37 -5.64
N PRO A 43 -10.76 -2.20 -5.01
CA PRO A 43 -10.85 -2.08 -3.56
C PRO A 43 -11.95 -2.95 -2.93
N GLU A 44 -13.02 -3.24 -3.66
CA GLU A 44 -14.16 -4.03 -3.16
C GLU A 44 -13.85 -5.52 -3.06
N THR A 45 -12.92 -6.02 -3.89
CA THR A 45 -12.52 -7.44 -3.95
C THR A 45 -11.06 -7.67 -3.61
N LEU A 46 -10.32 -6.63 -3.27
CA LEU A 46 -8.90 -6.68 -2.94
C LEU A 46 -8.69 -7.55 -1.70
N GLU A 47 -7.78 -8.51 -1.82
CA GLU A 47 -7.36 -9.38 -0.73
C GLU A 47 -6.07 -8.88 -0.07
N LEU A 48 -5.84 -9.35 1.16
CA LEU A 48 -4.66 -8.98 1.95
C LEU A 48 -3.35 -9.31 1.24
N ASP A 49 -3.25 -10.45 0.58
CA ASP A 49 -2.02 -10.88 -0.08
C ASP A 49 -1.72 -9.99 -1.31
N GLN A 50 -2.74 -9.58 -2.06
CA GLN A 50 -2.58 -8.63 -3.16
C GLN A 50 -2.11 -7.26 -2.65
N LEU A 51 -2.70 -6.78 -1.54
CA LEU A 51 -2.28 -5.52 -0.92
C LEU A 51 -0.82 -5.59 -0.44
N ARG A 52 -0.41 -6.71 0.16
CA ARG A 52 0.97 -6.93 0.62
C ARG A 52 1.97 -6.91 -0.54
N GLU A 53 1.65 -7.58 -1.63
CA GLU A 53 2.52 -7.63 -2.82
C GLU A 53 2.72 -6.23 -3.42
N VAL A 54 1.63 -5.49 -3.58
CA VAL A 54 1.65 -4.13 -4.14
C VAL A 54 2.43 -3.16 -3.25
N LEU A 55 2.23 -3.24 -1.93
CA LEU A 55 2.99 -2.42 -0.99
C LEU A 55 4.48 -2.78 -0.98
N ALA A 56 4.83 -4.06 -1.10
CA ALA A 56 6.22 -4.49 -1.17
C ALA A 56 6.91 -3.94 -2.43
N ASP A 57 6.25 -4.01 -3.58
CA ASP A 57 6.77 -3.49 -4.85
C ASP A 57 6.93 -1.95 -4.82
N TYR A 58 5.95 -1.25 -4.25
CA TYR A 58 6.03 0.19 -4.02
C TYR A 58 7.21 0.58 -3.12
N LEU A 59 7.37 -0.09 -1.98
CA LEU A 59 8.48 0.19 -1.05
C LEU A 59 9.83 -0.14 -1.67
N GLN A 60 9.92 -1.24 -2.43
CA GLN A 60 11.15 -1.60 -3.15
C GLN A 60 11.52 -0.51 -4.15
N THR A 61 10.56 -0.01 -4.92
CA THR A 61 10.77 1.07 -5.88
C THR A 61 11.30 2.33 -5.18
N LEU A 62 10.65 2.76 -4.09
CA LEU A 62 11.08 3.92 -3.31
C LEU A 62 12.51 3.78 -2.76
N ILE A 63 12.88 2.60 -2.26
CA ILE A 63 14.23 2.35 -1.74
C ILE A 63 15.26 2.53 -2.86
N LEU A 64 15.01 1.95 -4.04
CA LEU A 64 15.92 2.07 -5.18
C LEU A 64 16.03 3.51 -5.70
N GLU A 65 14.93 4.26 -5.69
CA GLU A 65 14.93 5.68 -6.05
C GLU A 65 15.77 6.52 -5.08
N GLU A 66 15.65 6.27 -3.77
CA GLU A 66 16.45 6.94 -2.75
C GLU A 66 17.95 6.60 -2.88
N GLU A 67 18.28 5.33 -3.13
CA GLU A 67 19.68 4.91 -3.35
C GLU A 67 20.28 5.58 -4.60
N ALA A 68 19.54 5.61 -5.72
CA ALA A 68 19.97 6.27 -6.94
C ALA A 68 20.18 7.78 -6.75
N GLN A 69 19.30 8.43 -5.98
CA GLN A 69 19.45 9.84 -5.63
C GLN A 69 20.65 10.09 -4.70
N ALA A 70 20.90 9.20 -3.75
CA ALA A 70 22.06 9.27 -2.88
C ALA A 70 23.36 9.16 -3.69
N GLU A 71 23.46 8.18 -4.60
CA GLU A 71 24.61 8.02 -5.49
C GLU A 71 24.84 9.27 -6.35
N ALA A 72 23.78 9.83 -6.95
CA ALA A 72 23.88 11.05 -7.78
C ALA A 72 24.30 12.31 -7.00
N LYS A 73 24.07 12.36 -5.68
CA LYS A 73 24.44 13.50 -4.83
C LYS A 73 25.90 13.48 -4.40
N TYR A 74 26.56 12.32 -4.47
CA TYR A 74 27.96 12.12 -4.06
C TYR A 74 28.89 11.69 -5.19
N ALA A 75 28.38 11.59 -6.43
CA ALA A 75 29.15 11.41 -7.67
C ALA A 75 29.57 12.76 -8.28
#